data_AF-A0A396IXM8-F1
#
_entry.id   AF-A0A396IXM8-F1
#
_cell.length_a   1.000
_cell.length_b   1.000
_cell.length_c   1.000
_cell.angle_alpha   90.00
_cell.angle_beta   90.00
_cell.angle_gamma   90.00
#
_symmetry.space_group_name_H-M   'P 1'
#
loop_
_entity.id
_entity.type
_entity.pdbx_description
1 polymer ?
#
loop_
_entity_poly.entity_id
_entity_poly.type
_entity_poly.pdbx_seq_one_letter_code
_entity_poly.pdbx_strand_id
1 'polypeptide(L)'
;MVLKADDVDLVTIARCTTGFSSAHLEKLVNVAALRATKDGAKAVSMHDLEVARDKILLGSERKSTFISKESRKVTAFHESGHALVAIHIDGVLPVHKATIVPRGMALGMVSQLPDLDQTSSSRKQMLARLDVCMGGRVEVGLLKS
;
A
#
# COMPACT_ATOMS: atom_id res chain seq x y z
N MET A 1 -12.51 -9.58 -23.05
CA MET A 1 -11.85 -8.27 -22.89
C MET A 1 -12.71 -7.44 -21.95
N VAL A 2 -12.20 -7.08 -20.77
CA VAL A 2 -12.95 -6.29 -19.78
C VAL A 2 -12.69 -4.80 -20.08
N LEU A 3 -13.71 -3.95 -20.01
CA LEU A 3 -13.57 -2.52 -20.32
C LEU A 3 -12.81 -1.79 -19.19
N LYS A 4 -12.25 -0.60 -19.46
CA LYS A 4 -11.75 0.32 -18.42
C LYS A 4 -12.96 1.09 -17.87
N ALA A 5 -13.08 1.22 -16.56
CA ALA A 5 -14.06 2.11 -15.95
C ALA A 5 -13.56 3.57 -15.93
N ASP A 6 -14.48 4.52 -15.79
CA ASP A 6 -14.18 5.95 -15.85
C ASP A 6 -13.37 6.44 -14.64
N ASP A 7 -13.48 5.76 -13.49
CA ASP A 7 -12.76 6.05 -12.25
C ASP A 7 -11.26 5.71 -12.30
N VAL A 8 -10.81 4.97 -13.32
CA VAL A 8 -9.41 4.57 -13.45
C VAL A 8 -8.53 5.76 -13.81
N ASP A 9 -7.73 6.20 -12.85
CA ASP A 9 -6.62 7.14 -13.04
C ASP A 9 -5.31 6.39 -13.36
N LEU A 10 -4.93 6.45 -14.64
CA LEU A 10 -3.71 5.82 -15.13
C LEU A 10 -2.43 6.50 -14.65
N VAL A 11 -2.48 7.78 -14.26
CA VAL A 11 -1.30 8.50 -13.74
C VAL A 11 -0.97 8.01 -12.34
N THR A 12 -1.99 7.88 -11.48
CA THR A 12 -1.82 7.33 -10.14
C THR A 12 -1.29 5.90 -10.18
N ILE A 13 -1.86 5.01 -11.02
CA ILE A 13 -1.38 3.63 -11.08
C ILE A 13 0.06 3.52 -11.62
N ALA A 14 0.44 4.37 -12.58
CA ALA A 14 1.82 4.43 -13.09
C ALA A 14 2.80 4.81 -11.98
N ARG A 15 2.50 5.86 -11.19
CA ARG A 15 3.31 6.25 -10.04
C ARG A 15 3.42 5.13 -9.01
N CYS A 16 2.34 4.39 -8.76
CA CYS A 16 2.32 3.28 -7.81
C CYS A 16 3.04 2.00 -8.29
N THR A 17 3.45 1.95 -9.55
CA THR A 17 4.10 0.79 -10.18
C THR A 17 5.51 1.12 -10.66
N THR A 18 6.09 2.21 -10.15
CA THR A 18 7.51 2.53 -10.36
C THR A 18 8.38 1.34 -9.93
N GLY A 19 9.30 0.93 -10.81
CA GLY A 19 10.13 -0.26 -10.62
C GLY A 19 9.50 -1.59 -11.03
N PHE A 20 8.26 -1.60 -11.55
CA PHE A 20 7.68 -2.81 -12.14
C PHE A 20 8.36 -3.16 -13.47
N SER A 21 8.60 -4.45 -13.71
CA SER A 21 8.97 -4.96 -15.02
C SER A 21 7.75 -5.07 -15.93
N SER A 22 7.94 -5.23 -17.24
CA SER A 22 6.85 -5.47 -18.19
C SER A 22 5.98 -6.66 -17.79
N ALA A 23 6.60 -7.74 -17.29
CA ALA A 23 5.87 -8.91 -16.79
C ALA A 23 5.02 -8.60 -15.55
N HIS A 24 5.48 -7.70 -14.66
CA HIS A 24 4.68 -7.26 -13.51
C HIS A 24 3.47 -6.42 -13.94
N LEU A 25 3.63 -5.54 -14.94
CA LEU A 25 2.53 -4.73 -15.47
C LEU A 25 1.48 -5.59 -16.19
N GLU A 26 1.90 -6.56 -16.99
CA GLU A 26 0.99 -7.51 -17.62
C GLU A 26 0.20 -8.30 -16.55
N LYS A 27 0.91 -8.79 -15.54
CA LYS A 27 0.30 -9.48 -14.40
C LYS A 27 -0.68 -8.60 -13.63
N LEU A 28 -0.38 -7.32 -13.44
CA LEU A 28 -1.25 -6.35 -12.78
C LEU A 28 -2.59 -6.24 -13.49
N VAL A 29 -2.57 -5.97 -14.79
CA VAL A 29 -3.78 -5.81 -15.62
C VAL A 29 -4.58 -7.11 -15.63
N ASN A 30 -3.92 -8.25 -15.79
CA ASN A 30 -4.58 -9.56 -15.82
C ASN A 30 -5.26 -9.88 -14.47
N VAL A 31 -4.57 -9.68 -13.35
CA VAL A 31 -5.13 -9.91 -12.01
C VAL A 31 -6.32 -8.98 -11.74
N ALA A 32 -6.25 -7.73 -12.16
CA ALA A 32 -7.35 -6.77 -12.03
C ALA A 32 -8.57 -7.19 -12.87
N ALA A 33 -8.36 -7.58 -14.13
CA ALA A 33 -9.44 -8.04 -15.01
C ALA A 33 -10.12 -9.33 -14.52
N LEU A 34 -9.32 -10.29 -14.01
CA LEU A 34 -9.85 -11.52 -13.41
C LEU A 34 -10.68 -11.24 -12.16
N ARG A 35 -10.24 -10.29 -11.34
CA ARG A 35 -10.98 -9.86 -10.16
C ARG A 35 -12.31 -9.22 -10.54
N ALA A 36 -12.30 -8.23 -11.44
CA ALA A 36 -13.51 -7.56 -11.92
C ALA A 36 -14.51 -8.58 -12.50
N THR A 37 -14.03 -9.54 -13.30
CA THR A 37 -14.87 -10.61 -13.85
C THR A 37 -15.46 -11.50 -12.76
N LYS A 38 -14.65 -11.87 -11.75
CA LYS A 38 -15.10 -12.71 -10.62
C LYS A 38 -16.17 -12.01 -9.78
N ASP A 39 -16.08 -10.69 -9.65
CA ASP A 39 -17.04 -9.86 -8.93
C ASP A 39 -18.26 -9.48 -9.80
N GLY A 40 -18.34 -9.99 -11.05
CA GLY A 40 -19.44 -9.75 -11.99
C GLY A 40 -19.45 -8.34 -12.61
N ALA A 41 -18.35 -7.60 -12.48
CA ALA A 41 -18.22 -6.25 -13.02
C ALA A 41 -18.00 -6.27 -14.54
N LYS A 42 -18.57 -5.28 -15.23
CA LYS A 42 -18.43 -5.10 -16.69
C LYS A 42 -17.14 -4.38 -17.10
N ALA A 43 -16.53 -3.67 -16.16
CA ALA A 43 -15.34 -2.88 -16.36
C ALA A 43 -14.39 -3.01 -15.16
N VAL A 44 -13.09 -2.87 -15.40
CA VAL A 44 -12.03 -2.84 -14.40
C VAL A 44 -12.03 -1.45 -13.75
N SER A 45 -12.24 -1.41 -12.44
CA SER A 45 -12.22 -0.19 -11.63
C SER A 45 -10.80 0.13 -11.13
N MET A 46 -10.62 1.34 -10.58
CA MET A 46 -9.37 1.71 -9.93
C MET A 46 -9.09 0.81 -8.71
N HIS A 47 -10.14 0.43 -7.99
CA HIS A 47 -10.06 -0.50 -6.86
C HIS A 47 -9.49 -1.87 -7.28
N ASP A 48 -9.89 -2.39 -8.44
CA ASP A 48 -9.38 -3.67 -8.92
C ASP A 48 -7.87 -3.62 -9.24
N LEU A 49 -7.42 -2.51 -9.82
CA LEU A 49 -6.00 -2.25 -10.08
C LEU A 49 -5.22 -2.11 -8.78
N GLU A 50 -5.72 -1.39 -7.79
CA GLU A 50 -5.08 -1.28 -6.48
C GLU A 50 -4.97 -2.63 -5.76
N VAL A 51 -6.04 -3.43 -5.76
CA VAL A 51 -6.02 -4.75 -5.14
C VAL A 51 -5.06 -5.69 -5.87
N ALA A 52 -5.00 -5.61 -7.21
CA ALA A 52 -4.04 -6.35 -8.00
C ALA A 52 -2.60 -5.95 -7.67
N ARG A 53 -2.33 -4.65 -7.54
CA ARG A 53 -1.02 -4.11 -7.14
C ARG A 53 -0.63 -4.61 -5.75
N ASP A 54 -1.51 -4.48 -4.77
CA ASP A 54 -1.27 -4.93 -3.40
C ASP A 54 -1.00 -6.43 -3.37
N LYS A 55 -1.68 -7.23 -4.22
CA LYS A 55 -1.43 -8.66 -4.36
C LYS A 55 -0.06 -8.98 -4.96
N ILE A 56 0.41 -8.19 -5.93
CA ILE A 56 1.74 -8.39 -6.53
C ILE A 56 2.84 -8.00 -5.55
N LEU A 57 2.68 -6.88 -4.84
CA LEU A 57 3.66 -6.35 -3.90
C LEU A 57 3.75 -7.16 -2.59
N LEU A 58 2.60 -7.44 -1.99
CA LEU A 58 2.53 -8.03 -0.64
C LEU A 58 2.13 -9.50 -0.64
N GLY A 59 1.62 -10.02 -1.76
CA GLY A 59 1.03 -11.35 -1.86
C GLY A 59 -0.47 -11.38 -1.59
N SER A 60 -1.04 -12.58 -1.62
CA SER A 60 -2.48 -12.79 -1.46
C SER A 60 -2.98 -12.40 -0.06
N GLU A 61 -4.22 -11.90 -0.02
CA GLU A 61 -4.92 -11.59 1.22
C GLU A 61 -5.16 -12.86 2.07
N ARG A 62 -4.86 -12.76 3.36
CA ARG A 62 -5.05 -13.87 4.31
C ARG A 62 -6.44 -13.80 4.96
N LYS A 63 -7.44 -14.36 4.28
CA LYS A 63 -8.83 -14.41 4.78
C LYS A 63 -9.07 -15.48 5.87
N SER A 64 -8.24 -16.53 5.91
CA SER A 64 -8.39 -17.69 6.82
C SER A 64 -7.57 -17.58 8.10
N THR A 65 -6.62 -16.64 8.19
CA THR A 65 -5.80 -16.49 9.39
C THR A 65 -6.65 -15.92 10.53
N PHE A 66 -6.85 -16.71 11.58
CA PHE A 66 -7.45 -16.22 12.81
C PHE A 66 -6.50 -15.19 13.44
N ILE A 67 -6.81 -13.90 13.28
CA ILE A 67 -6.11 -12.80 13.94
C ILE A 67 -7.00 -12.34 15.09
N SER A 68 -6.47 -12.42 16.32
CA SER A 68 -7.19 -11.95 17.50
C SER A 68 -7.49 -10.46 17.40
N LYS A 69 -8.57 -9.99 18.05
CA LYS A 69 -8.91 -8.57 18.11
C LYS A 69 -7.75 -7.73 18.66
N GLU A 70 -7.04 -8.27 19.64
CA GLU A 70 -5.87 -7.63 20.26
C GLU A 70 -4.70 -7.50 19.28
N SER A 71 -4.35 -8.56 18.56
CA SER A 71 -3.29 -8.50 17.54
C SER A 71 -3.64 -7.53 16.41
N ARG A 72 -4.91 -7.48 15.99
CA ARG A 72 -5.40 -6.50 15.02
C ARG A 72 -5.29 -5.07 15.56
N LYS A 73 -5.58 -4.85 16.85
CA LYS A 73 -5.45 -3.55 17.51
C LYS A 73 -3.99 -3.10 17.54
N VAL A 74 -3.07 -3.99 17.93
CA VAL A 74 -1.62 -3.71 17.91
C VAL A 74 -1.14 -3.36 16.50
N THR A 75 -1.60 -4.10 15.49
CA THR A 75 -1.27 -3.79 14.08
C THR A 75 -1.83 -2.43 13.67
N ALA A 76 -3.07 -2.10 14.06
CA ALA A 76 -3.65 -0.80 13.77
C ALA A 76 -2.84 0.36 14.35
N PHE A 77 -2.37 0.24 15.60
CA PHE A 77 -1.49 1.24 16.19
C PHE A 77 -0.11 1.29 15.51
N HIS A 78 0.46 0.13 15.16
CA HIS A 78 1.73 0.08 14.44
C HIS A 78 1.67 0.84 13.11
N GLU A 79 0.65 0.57 12.29
CA GLU A 79 0.47 1.27 11.01
C GLU A 79 0.04 2.73 11.21
N SER A 80 -0.73 3.03 12.26
CA SER A 80 -1.08 4.41 12.61
C SER A 80 0.18 5.22 12.91
N GLY A 81 1.16 4.65 13.62
CA GLY A 81 2.40 5.34 13.95
C GLY A 81 3.24 5.66 12.72
N HIS A 82 3.32 4.72 11.77
CA HIS A 82 3.92 4.98 10.46
C HIS A 82 3.22 6.13 9.72
N ALA A 83 1.88 6.12 9.70
CA ALA A 83 1.09 7.15 9.03
C ALA A 83 1.21 8.52 9.71
N LEU A 84 1.14 8.57 11.04
CA LEU A 84 1.19 9.80 11.84
C LEU A 84 2.53 10.50 11.69
N VAL A 85 3.63 9.75 11.72
CA VAL A 85 4.97 10.30 11.49
C VAL A 85 5.08 10.81 10.04
N ALA A 86 4.58 10.05 9.08
CA ALA A 86 4.66 10.42 7.66
C ALA A 86 3.91 11.71 7.31
N ILE A 87 2.80 12.03 8.00
CA ILE A 87 2.03 13.26 7.75
C ILE A 87 2.60 14.50 8.46
N HIS A 88 3.45 14.34 9.49
CA HIS A 88 3.98 15.46 10.29
C HIS A 88 5.43 15.83 9.98
N ILE A 89 6.19 14.94 9.31
CA ILE A 89 7.61 15.21 9.01
C ILE A 89 7.78 15.78 7.60
N ASP A 90 8.47 16.91 7.52
CA ASP A 90 8.86 17.53 6.25
C ASP A 90 9.86 16.67 5.48
N GLY A 91 9.63 16.53 4.18
CA GLY A 91 10.52 15.79 3.27
C GLY A 91 10.21 14.30 3.17
N VAL A 92 9.11 13.85 3.78
CA VAL A 92 8.53 12.53 3.52
C VAL A 92 7.63 12.60 2.28
N LEU A 93 7.51 11.47 1.57
CA LEU A 93 6.54 11.34 0.47
C LEU A 93 5.10 11.24 1.02
N PRO A 94 4.10 11.82 0.34
CA PRO A 94 2.70 11.75 0.77
C PRO A 94 2.22 10.31 0.98
N VAL A 95 1.43 10.09 2.05
CA VAL A 95 0.78 8.80 2.30
C VAL A 95 -0.29 8.57 1.23
N HIS A 96 -0.18 7.44 0.54
CA HIS A 96 -1.13 7.04 -0.50
C HIS A 96 -2.17 6.04 0.02
N LYS A 97 -1.75 5.08 0.85
CA LYS A 97 -2.65 4.07 1.41
C LYS A 97 -2.12 3.53 2.73
N ALA A 98 -3.00 3.40 3.71
CA ALA A 98 -2.74 2.72 4.97
C ALA A 98 -3.76 1.57 5.15
N THR A 99 -3.30 0.38 5.53
CA THR A 99 -4.16 -0.78 5.71
C THR A 99 -3.66 -1.70 6.82
N ILE A 100 -4.60 -2.32 7.52
CA ILE A 100 -4.37 -3.37 8.53
C ILE A 100 -4.77 -4.76 8.02
N VAL A 101 -5.03 -4.87 6.71
CA VAL A 101 -5.46 -6.12 6.08
C VAL A 101 -4.22 -6.98 5.81
N PRO A 102 -4.13 -8.20 6.38
CA PRO A 102 -2.96 -9.04 6.25
C PRO A 102 -2.81 -9.58 4.81
N ARG A 103 -1.63 -9.45 4.24
CA ARG A 103 -1.27 -9.93 2.89
C ARG A 103 0.11 -10.58 2.92
N GLY A 104 0.22 -11.79 2.36
CA GLY A 104 1.47 -12.56 2.39
C GLY A 104 2.08 -12.62 3.79
N MET A 105 3.29 -12.09 3.97
CA MET A 105 3.98 -12.01 5.27
C MET A 105 3.63 -10.75 6.07
N ALA A 106 3.08 -9.71 5.43
CA ALA A 106 2.71 -8.46 6.08
C ALA A 106 1.38 -8.57 6.85
N LEU A 107 1.29 -7.88 7.99
CA LEU A 107 0.07 -7.76 8.80
C LEU A 107 -0.68 -6.46 8.55
N GLY A 108 0.02 -5.43 8.08
CA GLY A 108 -0.47 -4.15 7.65
C GLY A 108 0.55 -3.49 6.73
N MET A 109 0.24 -2.31 6.21
CA MET A 109 1.14 -1.52 5.39
C MET A 109 0.70 -0.06 5.32
N VAL A 110 1.65 0.86 5.41
CA VAL A 110 1.55 2.25 4.96
C VAL A 110 2.41 2.44 3.72
N SER A 111 1.79 2.82 2.61
CA SER A 111 2.48 3.16 1.35
C SER A 111 2.52 4.66 1.14
N GLN A 112 3.61 5.10 0.54
CA GLN A 112 3.85 6.48 0.17
C GLN A 112 4.04 6.58 -1.33
N LEU A 113 3.59 7.68 -1.93
CA LEU A 113 3.64 7.88 -3.37
C LEU A 113 4.42 9.15 -3.71
N PRO A 114 5.49 9.08 -4.50
CA PRO A 114 6.25 10.27 -4.90
C PRO A 114 5.49 11.12 -5.91
N ASP A 115 5.48 12.45 -5.74
CA ASP A 115 4.85 13.42 -6.66
C ASP A 115 5.62 13.64 -7.96
N LEU A 116 6.92 13.36 -7.94
CA LEU A 116 7.84 13.49 -9.07
C LEU A 116 8.78 12.29 -9.09
N ASP A 117 9.22 11.90 -10.28
CA ASP A 117 10.28 10.93 -10.44
C ASP A 117 11.57 11.47 -9.82
N GLN A 118 12.00 10.86 -8.72
CA GLN A 118 13.22 11.20 -8.01
C GLN A 118 14.27 10.13 -8.27
N THR A 119 15.41 10.53 -8.83
CA THR A 119 16.57 9.65 -9.09
C THR A 119 17.56 9.64 -7.92
N SER A 120 17.45 10.59 -6.99
CA SER A 120 18.32 10.73 -5.82
C SER A 120 17.56 11.23 -4.60
N SER A 121 18.00 10.84 -3.40
CA SER A 121 17.44 11.28 -2.13
C SER A 121 18.41 12.18 -1.37
N SER A 122 17.93 13.32 -0.89
CA SER A 122 18.69 14.20 0.02
C SER A 122 18.87 13.57 1.41
N ARG A 123 19.86 14.05 2.17
CA ARG A 123 20.03 13.65 3.58
C ARG A 123 18.76 13.86 4.41
N LYS A 124 18.04 14.97 4.19
CA LYS A 124 16.78 15.27 4.89
C LYS A 124 15.74 14.18 4.60
N GLN A 125 15.55 13.81 3.33
CA GLN A 125 14.60 12.76 2.94
C GLN A 125 14.97 11.38 3.49
N MET A 126 16.27 11.05 3.53
CA MET A 126 16.73 9.79 4.13
C MET A 126 16.45 9.71 5.63
N LEU A 127 16.70 10.80 6.37
CA LEU A 127 16.39 10.87 7.80
C LEU A 127 14.88 10.80 8.03
N ALA A 128 14.09 11.54 7.26
CA ALA A 128 12.65 11.51 7.34
C ALA A 128 12.07 10.10 7.08
N ARG A 129 12.68 9.35 6.14
CA ARG A 129 12.33 7.94 5.89
C ARG A 129 12.70 7.03 7.07
N LEU A 130 13.83 7.26 7.73
CA LEU A 130 14.20 6.52 8.94
C LEU A 130 13.20 6.77 10.06
N ASP A 131 12.78 8.03 10.26
CA ASP A 131 11.79 8.39 11.28
C ASP A 131 10.47 7.67 11.03
N VAL A 132 9.99 7.67 9.77
CA VAL A 132 8.78 6.91 9.39
C VAL A 132 8.97 5.42 9.66
N CYS A 133 10.09 4.81 9.27
CA CYS A 133 10.36 3.40 9.55
C CYS A 133 10.38 3.05 11.05
N MET A 134 10.70 4.01 11.91
CA MET A 134 10.68 3.83 13.36
C MET A 134 9.33 4.16 14.01
N GLY A 135 8.45 4.89 13.31
CA GLY A 135 7.17 5.39 13.82
C GLY A 135 6.26 4.29 14.38
N GLY A 136 6.12 3.17 13.69
CA GLY A 136 5.27 2.06 14.16
C GLY A 136 5.77 1.38 15.43
N ARG A 137 7.03 1.55 15.83
CA ARG A 137 7.58 0.96 17.05
C ARG A 137 7.38 1.85 18.27
N VAL A 138 7.40 3.18 18.08
CA VAL A 138 7.23 4.17 19.15
C VAL A 138 5.81 4.10 19.73
N GLU A 139 4.80 4.01 18.87
CA GLU A 139 3.39 4.00 19.31
C GLU A 139 3.01 2.69 20.04
N VAL A 140 3.54 1.54 19.60
CA VAL A 140 3.33 0.26 20.29
C VAL A 140 3.98 0.25 21.70
N GLY A 141 5.05 1.02 21.90
CA GLY A 141 5.71 1.18 23.21
C GLY A 141 4.87 1.98 24.21
N LEU A 142 4.18 3.03 23.75
CA LEU A 142 3.36 3.93 24.58
C LEU A 142 2.07 3.28 25.12
N LEU A 143 1.65 2.14 24.56
CA LEU A 143 0.50 1.38 25.04
C LEU A 143 0.84 0.38 26.14
N LYS A 144 2.13 0.11 26.36
CA LYS A 144 2.61 -0.83 27.39
C LYS A 144 3.07 -0.13 28.68
N SER A 145 3.01 1.20 28.72
CA SER A 145 3.22 2.07 29.88
C SER A 145 1.89 2.52 30.47
#